data_AF-A0A5C5RHB0-F1
#
_entry.id   AF-A0A5C5RHB0-F1
#
_cell.length_a   1.000
_cell.length_b   1.000
_cell.length_c   1.000
_cell.angle_alpha   90.00
_cell.angle_beta   90.00
_cell.angle_gamma   90.00
#
_symmetry.space_group_name_H-M   'P 1'
#
loop_
_entity.id
_entity.type
_entity.pdbx_description
1 polymer ?
#
loop_
_entity_poly.entity_id
_entity_poly.type
_entity_poly.pdbx_seq_one_letter_code
_entity_poly.pdbx_strand_id
1 'polypeptide(L)'
;KLETMRATVDEKLQGTLEKRLGESFTVVSKRLEEVQKGLGEMQSLASDVGGLKRVLTNVKSRGTWGEVQLSRQLEDILAPDQYEQNVEVRRGSQERVEFAVKLPGRGDTDRPVYLPIDSKFPQEDYERLLRAQELGDRAAVDAAGVALEKAIILQAKTISSKYIDPPASTDFAILYLPTEGLFAEVVSRAGLASRLQNDHRVLVTGPTTLM
;
A
#
# COMPACT_ATOMS: atom_id res chain seq x y z
N LYS A 1 19.40 -1.76 49.15
CA LYS A 1 19.97 -0.60 48.40
C LYS A 1 20.62 -0.99 47.05
N LEU A 2 20.35 -2.19 46.50
CA LEU A 2 20.79 -2.61 45.15
C LEU A 2 19.64 -3.09 44.24
N GLU A 3 18.44 -3.33 44.79
CA GLU A 3 17.25 -3.68 43.99
C GLU A 3 16.51 -2.43 43.44
N THR A 4 16.56 -1.31 44.16
CA THR A 4 15.87 -0.07 43.77
C THR A 4 16.54 0.66 42.59
N MET A 5 17.79 0.34 42.25
CA MET A 5 18.47 0.91 41.08
C MET A 5 18.29 0.08 39.80
N ARG A 6 17.81 -1.18 39.89
CA ARG A 6 17.48 -1.98 38.68
C ARG A 6 16.11 -1.64 38.11
N ALA A 7 15.17 -1.16 38.93
CA ALA A 7 13.82 -0.82 38.48
C ALA A 7 13.73 0.52 37.71
N THR A 8 14.50 1.53 38.10
CA THR A 8 14.36 2.89 37.54
C THR A 8 15.00 3.08 36.16
N VAL A 9 15.83 2.12 35.72
CA VAL A 9 16.50 2.17 34.40
C VAL A 9 15.64 1.49 33.33
N ASP A 10 14.95 0.39 33.65
CA ASP A 10 14.03 -0.28 32.72
C ASP A 10 12.78 0.57 32.40
N GLU A 11 12.25 1.29 33.39
CA GLU A 11 11.02 2.08 33.25
C GLU A 11 11.20 3.34 32.38
N LYS A 12 12.42 3.92 32.34
CA LYS A 12 12.72 5.11 31.53
C LYS A 12 13.11 4.82 30.09
N LEU A 13 13.66 3.63 29.78
CA LEU A 13 13.96 3.27 28.39
C LEU A 13 12.71 2.78 27.63
N GLN A 14 11.78 2.11 28.30
CA GLN A 14 10.57 1.58 27.66
C GLN A 14 9.54 2.67 27.35
N GLY A 15 9.33 3.61 28.29
CA GLY A 15 8.34 4.69 28.13
C GLY A 15 8.69 5.77 27.10
N THR A 16 9.95 5.87 26.65
CA THR A 16 10.35 6.88 25.66
C THR A 16 10.21 6.37 24.22
N LEU A 17 10.27 5.05 24.03
CA LEU A 17 10.12 4.38 22.73
C LEU A 17 8.64 4.15 22.38
N GLU A 18 7.81 3.74 23.34
CA GLU A 18 6.36 3.61 23.17
C GLU A 18 5.68 4.96 22.91
N LYS A 19 6.19 6.03 23.51
CA LYS A 19 5.64 7.38 23.36
C LYS A 19 5.94 7.98 21.98
N ARG A 20 7.15 7.79 21.44
CA ARG A 20 7.50 8.23 20.08
C ARG A 20 6.79 7.42 18.99
N LEU A 21 6.54 6.12 19.23
CA LEU A 21 5.80 5.27 18.30
C LEU A 21 4.30 5.51 18.35
N GLY A 22 3.74 5.76 19.54
CA GLY A 22 2.36 6.19 19.72
C GLY A 22 2.08 7.57 19.11
N GLU A 23 3.02 8.51 19.21
CA GLU A 23 2.91 9.83 18.56
C GLU A 23 2.93 9.71 17.04
N SER A 24 3.82 8.91 16.45
CA SER A 24 3.81 8.64 15.00
C SER A 24 2.54 7.90 14.54
N PHE A 25 2.03 6.93 15.31
CA PHE A 25 0.78 6.23 14.99
C PHE A 25 -0.45 7.13 15.12
N THR A 26 -0.45 8.05 16.10
CA THR A 26 -1.53 9.02 16.31
C THR A 26 -1.54 10.05 15.18
N VAL A 27 -0.38 10.54 14.73
CA VAL A 27 -0.29 11.46 13.58
C VAL A 27 -0.75 10.79 12.29
N VAL A 28 -0.40 9.51 12.06
CA VAL A 28 -0.87 8.74 10.89
C VAL A 28 -2.38 8.46 10.98
N SER A 29 -2.89 8.09 12.16
CA SER A 29 -4.32 7.84 12.37
C SER A 29 -5.16 9.11 12.24
N LYS A 30 -4.63 10.27 12.66
CA LYS A 30 -5.30 11.57 12.52
C LYS A 30 -5.34 12.03 11.06
N ARG A 31 -4.29 11.73 10.27
CA ARG A 31 -4.30 11.92 8.81
C ARG A 31 -5.31 10.99 8.12
N LEU A 32 -5.48 9.76 8.59
CA LEU A 32 -6.53 8.83 8.15
C LEU A 32 -7.96 9.35 8.42
N GLU A 33 -8.18 10.06 9.54
CA GLU A 33 -9.45 10.75 9.84
C GLU A 33 -9.70 11.98 8.95
N GLU A 34 -8.66 12.73 8.60
CA GLU A 34 -8.77 13.86 7.67
C GLU A 34 -9.05 13.39 6.23
N VAL A 35 -8.53 12.23 5.81
CA VAL A 35 -8.89 11.55 4.55
C VAL A 35 -10.37 11.15 4.53
N GLN A 36 -10.94 10.67 5.65
CA GLN A 36 -12.38 10.37 5.73
C GLN A 36 -13.27 11.62 5.54
N LYS A 37 -12.80 12.80 5.94
CA LYS A 37 -13.50 14.07 5.68
C LYS A 37 -13.36 14.54 4.23
N GLY A 38 -12.20 14.35 3.61
CA GLY A 38 -11.96 14.68 2.19
C GLY A 38 -12.86 13.90 1.22
N LEU A 39 -13.25 12.67 1.57
CA LEU A 39 -14.21 11.86 0.82
C LEU A 39 -15.61 12.49 0.69
N GLY A 40 -15.95 13.48 1.52
CA GLY A 40 -17.23 14.21 1.45
C GLY A 40 -17.31 15.25 0.32
N GLU A 41 -16.18 15.73 -0.19
CA GLU A 41 -16.15 16.84 -1.16
C GLU A 41 -15.93 16.38 -2.62
N MET A 42 -15.61 15.10 -2.84
CA MET A 42 -15.02 14.64 -4.12
C MET A 42 -15.99 13.92 -5.07
N GLN A 43 -17.31 14.11 -4.91
CA GLN A 43 -18.32 13.64 -5.88
C GLN A 43 -18.21 14.34 -7.27
N SER A 44 -17.20 15.19 -7.49
CA SER A 44 -17.07 16.11 -8.62
C SER A 44 -16.03 15.71 -9.70
N LEU A 45 -15.18 14.69 -9.52
CA LEU A 45 -14.08 14.40 -10.45
C LEU A 45 -14.32 13.22 -11.41
N ALA A 46 -15.55 13.09 -11.89
CA ALA A 46 -16.00 12.04 -12.80
C ALA A 46 -15.54 12.17 -14.29
N SER A 47 -14.47 12.90 -14.62
CA SER A 47 -14.31 13.41 -16.01
C SER A 47 -13.07 12.97 -16.82
N ASP A 48 -12.06 12.28 -16.28
CA ASP A 48 -10.78 12.13 -17.00
C ASP A 48 -10.46 10.70 -17.49
N VAL A 49 -11.38 10.10 -18.26
CA VAL A 49 -11.28 8.69 -18.76
C VAL A 49 -11.25 8.60 -20.30
N GLY A 50 -10.68 9.58 -21.00
CA GLY A 50 -10.57 9.56 -22.47
C GLY A 50 -9.23 9.08 -23.04
N GLY A 51 -8.12 9.46 -22.39
CA GLY A 51 -6.76 9.20 -22.89
C GLY A 51 -6.21 7.81 -22.54
N LEU A 52 -6.62 7.26 -21.39
CA LEU A 52 -6.12 5.99 -20.84
C LEU A 52 -6.50 4.76 -21.68
N LYS A 53 -7.69 4.76 -22.29
CA LYS A 53 -8.22 3.59 -23.03
C LYS A 53 -7.31 3.12 -24.18
N ARG A 54 -6.47 4.00 -24.73
CA ARG A 54 -5.57 3.71 -25.87
C ARG A 54 -4.21 3.13 -25.49
N VAL A 55 -3.72 3.35 -24.27
CA VAL A 55 -2.38 2.90 -23.83
C VAL A 55 -2.44 1.54 -23.10
N LEU A 56 -3.62 1.11 -22.67
CA LEU A 56 -3.82 -0.06 -21.80
C LEU A 56 -3.98 -1.41 -22.53
N THR A 57 -3.81 -1.48 -23.85
CA THR A 57 -4.08 -2.72 -24.62
C THR A 57 -2.99 -3.80 -24.50
N ASN A 58 -1.77 -3.48 -24.06
CA ASN A 58 -0.64 -4.43 -23.98
C ASN A 58 -0.18 -4.73 -22.54
N VAL A 59 -0.05 -6.02 -22.17
CA VAL A 59 0.35 -6.52 -20.81
C VAL A 59 1.61 -5.85 -20.28
N LYS A 60 2.64 -5.67 -21.10
CA LYS A 60 3.89 -5.01 -20.67
C LYS A 60 3.67 -3.52 -20.41
N SER A 61 2.95 -2.84 -21.29
CA SER A 61 2.59 -1.43 -21.11
C SER A 61 1.70 -1.20 -19.88
N ARG A 62 0.91 -2.21 -19.48
CA ARG A 62 0.05 -2.17 -18.28
C ARG A 62 0.85 -2.09 -16.98
N GLY A 63 1.83 -2.97 -16.78
CA GLY A 63 2.70 -2.94 -15.59
C GLY A 63 3.52 -1.65 -15.52
N THR A 64 4.16 -1.29 -16.63
CA THR A 64 4.98 -0.08 -16.72
C THR A 64 4.19 1.20 -16.46
N TRP A 65 2.90 1.29 -16.83
CA TRP A 65 2.12 2.50 -16.58
C TRP A 65 1.86 2.75 -15.09
N GLY A 66 1.49 1.71 -14.35
CA GLY A 66 1.28 1.80 -12.90
C GLY A 66 2.58 2.13 -12.15
N GLU A 67 3.69 1.54 -12.56
CA GLU A 67 5.04 1.83 -12.05
C GLU A 67 5.45 3.28 -12.34
N VAL A 68 5.21 3.78 -13.55
CA VAL A 68 5.54 5.17 -13.94
C VAL A 68 4.72 6.18 -13.14
N GLN A 69 3.43 5.91 -12.92
CA GLN A 69 2.60 6.78 -12.09
C GLN A 69 3.08 6.81 -10.64
N LEU A 70 3.39 5.64 -10.07
CA LEU A 70 3.94 5.52 -8.72
C LEU A 70 5.29 6.23 -8.60
N SER A 71 6.19 6.08 -9.59
CA SER A 71 7.49 6.78 -9.62
C SER A 71 7.31 8.29 -9.51
N ARG A 72 6.42 8.86 -10.34
CA ARG A 72 6.17 10.31 -10.35
C ARG A 72 5.61 10.80 -9.02
N GLN A 73 4.68 10.05 -8.43
CA GLN A 73 4.15 10.40 -7.12
C GLN A 73 5.24 10.39 -6.06
N LEU A 74 6.06 9.33 -6.00
CA LEU A 74 7.17 9.24 -5.06
C LEU A 74 8.21 10.35 -5.27
N GLU A 75 8.51 10.71 -6.51
CA GLU A 75 9.39 11.84 -6.85
C GLU A 75 8.85 13.20 -6.35
N ASP A 76 7.52 13.38 -6.37
CA ASP A 76 6.88 14.61 -5.89
C ASP A 76 6.86 14.71 -4.35
N ILE A 77 6.77 13.57 -3.64
CA ILE A 77 6.63 13.56 -2.17
C ILE A 77 7.91 13.25 -1.39
N LEU A 78 8.89 12.59 -2.01
CA LEU A 78 10.12 12.12 -1.36
C LEU A 78 11.36 12.59 -2.10
N ALA A 79 12.41 12.92 -1.35
CA ALA A 79 13.71 13.17 -1.94
C ALA A 79 14.31 11.85 -2.50
N PRO A 80 15.14 11.89 -3.56
CA PRO A 80 15.67 10.70 -4.22
C PRO A 80 16.46 9.75 -3.31
N ASP A 81 16.99 10.23 -2.19
CA ASP A 81 17.71 9.43 -1.20
C ASP A 81 16.78 8.70 -0.21
N GLN A 82 15.51 9.11 -0.12
CA GLN A 82 14.52 8.57 0.81
C GLN A 82 13.79 7.32 0.28
N TYR A 83 13.98 6.96 -0.99
CA TYR A 83 13.44 5.73 -1.57
C TYR A 83 14.44 5.09 -2.54
N GLU A 84 14.18 3.85 -2.92
CA GLU A 84 14.91 3.15 -3.98
C GLU A 84 13.92 2.42 -4.90
N GLN A 85 14.33 2.21 -6.14
CA GLN A 85 13.55 1.49 -7.15
C GLN A 85 14.15 0.10 -7.40
N ASN A 86 13.32 -0.88 -7.74
CA ASN A 86 13.73 -2.24 -8.08
C ASN A 86 14.64 -2.89 -7.02
N VAL A 87 14.24 -2.80 -5.75
CA VAL A 87 15.06 -3.18 -4.60
C VAL A 87 14.88 -4.64 -4.24
N GLU A 88 16.00 -5.30 -3.96
CA GLU A 88 16.00 -6.61 -3.31
C GLU A 88 15.82 -6.42 -1.80
N VAL A 89 14.60 -6.63 -1.30
CA VAL A 89 14.29 -6.42 0.12
C VAL A 89 14.85 -7.55 0.99
N ARG A 90 14.65 -8.80 0.56
CA ARG A 90 15.21 -10.01 1.19
C ARG A 90 16.55 -10.34 0.55
N ARG A 91 17.60 -10.43 1.35
CA ARG A 91 18.95 -10.80 0.88
C ARG A 91 18.99 -12.20 0.26
N GLY A 92 19.65 -12.30 -0.88
CA GLY A 92 19.73 -13.52 -1.68
C GLY A 92 18.45 -13.83 -2.46
N SER A 93 17.45 -12.94 -2.43
CA SER A 93 16.23 -13.11 -3.21
C SER A 93 16.42 -12.58 -4.63
N GLN A 94 15.86 -13.27 -5.62
CA GLN A 94 15.75 -12.72 -6.98
C GLN A 94 14.52 -11.82 -7.14
N GLU A 95 13.67 -11.74 -6.11
CA GLU A 95 12.45 -10.94 -6.11
C GLU A 95 12.78 -9.49 -5.76
N ARG A 96 12.47 -8.58 -6.69
CA ARG A 96 12.69 -7.14 -6.53
C ARG A 96 11.35 -6.43 -6.42
N VAL A 97 11.20 -5.63 -5.37
CA VAL A 97 10.05 -4.75 -5.23
C VAL A 97 10.23 -3.54 -6.13
N GLU A 98 9.16 -3.07 -6.75
CA GLU A 98 9.16 -1.91 -7.64
C GLU A 98 9.73 -0.67 -6.95
N PHE A 99 9.27 -0.38 -5.72
CA PHE A 99 9.77 0.73 -4.91
C PHE A 99 9.89 0.33 -3.45
N ALA A 100 10.84 0.94 -2.74
CA ALA A 100 10.96 0.81 -1.30
C ALA A 100 11.33 2.14 -0.65
N VAL A 101 10.53 2.60 0.31
CA VAL A 101 10.85 3.79 1.10
C VAL A 101 11.83 3.41 2.21
N LYS A 102 12.88 4.21 2.39
CA LYS A 102 13.89 4.01 3.43
C LYS A 102 13.42 4.63 4.73
N LEU A 103 13.22 3.80 5.73
CA LEU A 103 12.97 4.24 7.09
C LEU A 103 14.26 4.19 7.90
N PRO A 104 14.47 5.15 8.82
CA PRO A 104 15.60 5.10 9.74
C PRO A 104 15.51 3.81 10.56
N GLY A 105 16.56 2.99 10.51
CA GLY A 105 16.58 1.70 11.18
C GLY A 105 16.46 1.81 12.70
N ARG A 106 15.79 0.84 13.33
CA ARG A 106 15.80 0.70 14.80
C ARG A 106 17.02 -0.12 15.20
N GLY A 107 18.20 0.52 15.35
CA GLY A 107 19.39 -0.12 15.94
C GLY A 107 20.74 0.39 15.41
N ASP A 108 21.83 -0.18 15.96
CA ASP A 108 23.26 0.10 15.69
C ASP A 108 23.74 -0.29 14.28
N THR A 109 22.83 -0.72 13.40
CA THR A 109 23.13 -1.00 12.01
C THR A 109 22.86 0.24 11.17
N ASP A 110 23.89 0.71 10.48
CA ASP A 110 23.88 1.83 9.52
C ASP A 110 23.06 1.55 8.24
N ARG A 111 22.02 0.69 8.34
CA ARG A 111 21.23 0.21 7.20
C ARG A 111 19.77 0.64 7.33
N PRO A 112 19.16 1.14 6.24
CA PRO A 112 17.76 1.51 6.24
C PRO A 112 16.87 0.28 6.37
N VAL A 113 15.70 0.47 6.99
CA VAL A 113 14.60 -0.50 6.97
C VAL A 113 13.70 -0.15 5.78
N TYR A 114 13.43 -1.11 4.91
CA TYR A 114 12.64 -0.87 3.70
C TYR A 114 11.14 -1.01 3.96
N LEU A 115 10.34 -0.03 3.54
CA LEU A 115 8.89 -0.15 3.38
C LEU A 115 8.59 -0.50 1.91
N PRO A 116 8.25 -1.75 1.59
CA PRO A 116 8.02 -2.18 0.21
C PRO A 116 6.71 -1.61 -0.34
N ILE A 117 6.74 -1.11 -1.58
CA ILE A 117 5.57 -0.61 -2.32
C ILE A 117 5.56 -1.27 -3.70
N ASP A 118 4.48 -1.97 -4.00
CA ASP A 118 4.33 -2.74 -5.23
C ASP A 118 2.99 -2.39 -5.90
N SER A 119 3.05 -1.99 -7.18
CA SER A 119 1.90 -1.60 -7.99
C SER A 119 1.24 -2.83 -8.61
N LYS A 120 -0.07 -2.98 -8.43
CA LYS A 120 -0.82 -4.04 -9.11
C LYS A 120 -2.12 -3.52 -9.69
N PHE A 121 -2.40 -4.00 -10.90
CA PHE A 121 -3.60 -3.64 -11.63
C PHE A 121 -4.27 -4.89 -12.22
N PRO A 122 -5.21 -5.55 -11.49
CA PRO A 122 -6.03 -6.63 -12.00
C PRO A 122 -7.09 -6.09 -12.99
N GLN A 123 -6.60 -5.56 -14.12
CA GLN A 123 -7.41 -4.82 -15.08
C GLN A 123 -8.53 -5.67 -15.68
N GLU A 124 -8.28 -6.96 -15.97
CA GLU A 124 -9.28 -7.82 -16.60
C GLU A 124 -10.49 -8.06 -15.67
N ASP A 125 -10.23 -8.30 -14.39
CA ASP A 125 -11.29 -8.46 -13.38
C ASP A 125 -12.02 -7.12 -13.16
N TYR A 126 -11.28 -6.01 -13.11
CA TYR A 126 -11.85 -4.69 -12.94
C TYR A 126 -12.71 -4.25 -14.13
N GLU A 127 -12.25 -4.44 -15.37
CA GLU A 127 -13.04 -4.16 -16.57
C GLU A 127 -14.27 -5.04 -16.68
N ARG A 128 -14.17 -6.31 -16.27
CA ARG A 128 -15.32 -7.22 -16.26
C ARG A 128 -16.39 -6.73 -15.29
N LEU A 129 -15.97 -6.25 -14.12
CA LEU A 129 -16.86 -5.64 -13.15
C LEU A 129 -17.54 -4.39 -13.71
N LEU A 130 -16.77 -3.46 -14.29
CA LEU A 130 -17.31 -2.24 -14.90
C LEU A 130 -18.33 -2.55 -15.99
N ARG A 131 -18.03 -3.49 -16.90
CA ARG A 131 -18.98 -3.91 -17.95
C ARG A 131 -20.26 -4.51 -17.37
N ALA A 132 -20.15 -5.33 -16.32
CA ALA A 132 -21.32 -5.91 -15.66
C ALA A 132 -22.19 -4.82 -15.02
N GLN A 133 -21.57 -3.79 -14.42
CA GLN A 133 -22.27 -2.63 -13.85
C GLN A 133 -22.96 -1.80 -14.95
N GLU A 134 -22.28 -1.54 -16.06
CA GLU A 134 -22.83 -0.83 -17.22
C GLU A 134 -24.06 -1.53 -17.81
N LEU A 135 -24.05 -2.87 -17.85
CA LEU A 135 -25.16 -3.69 -18.34
C LEU A 135 -26.29 -3.84 -17.32
N GLY A 136 -26.09 -3.44 -16.06
CA GLY A 136 -27.06 -3.59 -14.97
C GLY A 136 -27.33 -5.04 -14.57
N ASP A 137 -26.46 -5.98 -14.94
CA ASP A 137 -26.59 -7.40 -14.60
C ASP A 137 -26.06 -7.66 -13.20
N ARG A 138 -26.96 -7.66 -12.22
CA ARG A 138 -26.63 -7.88 -10.81
C ARG A 138 -25.85 -9.17 -10.56
N ALA A 139 -26.22 -10.28 -11.23
CA ALA A 139 -25.55 -11.56 -11.02
C ALA A 139 -24.11 -11.53 -11.57
N ALA A 140 -23.92 -10.89 -12.73
CA ALA A 140 -22.60 -10.68 -13.31
C ALA A 140 -21.73 -9.73 -12.47
N VAL A 141 -22.33 -8.69 -11.87
CA VAL A 141 -21.63 -7.74 -10.97
C VAL A 141 -21.11 -8.48 -9.74
N ASP A 142 -21.95 -9.29 -9.09
CA ASP A 142 -21.54 -10.05 -7.91
C ASP A 142 -20.41 -11.04 -8.24
N ALA A 143 -20.54 -11.78 -9.35
CA ALA A 143 -19.54 -12.74 -9.79
C ALA A 143 -18.20 -12.08 -10.16
N ALA A 144 -18.24 -10.99 -10.93
CA ALA A 144 -17.04 -10.24 -11.30
C ALA A 144 -16.38 -9.61 -10.07
N GLY A 145 -17.19 -9.16 -9.11
CA GLY A 145 -16.72 -8.63 -7.86
C GLY A 145 -15.93 -9.66 -7.04
N VAL A 146 -16.49 -10.85 -6.85
CA VAL A 146 -15.80 -11.95 -6.16
C VAL A 146 -14.49 -12.32 -6.87
N ALA A 147 -14.45 -12.25 -8.21
CA ALA A 147 -13.22 -12.50 -8.96
C ALA A 147 -12.15 -11.43 -8.68
N LEU A 148 -12.53 -10.14 -8.73
CA LEU A 148 -11.64 -9.03 -8.42
C LEU A 148 -11.08 -9.12 -6.99
N GLU A 149 -11.94 -9.44 -6.01
CA GLU A 149 -11.53 -9.64 -4.62
C GLU A 149 -10.47 -10.73 -4.50
N LYS A 150 -10.69 -11.89 -5.13
CA LYS A 150 -9.73 -13.00 -5.12
C LYS A 150 -8.41 -12.60 -5.77
N ALA A 151 -8.45 -11.85 -6.87
CA ALA A 151 -7.25 -11.35 -7.53
C ALA A 151 -6.44 -10.43 -6.59
N ILE A 152 -7.10 -9.49 -5.91
CA ILE A 152 -6.45 -8.57 -4.96
C ILE A 152 -5.84 -9.32 -3.77
N ILE A 153 -6.55 -10.28 -3.19
CA ILE A 153 -6.04 -11.13 -2.10
C ILE A 153 -4.79 -11.90 -2.55
N LEU A 154 -4.80 -12.46 -3.77
CA LEU A 154 -3.65 -13.15 -4.33
C LEU A 154 -2.44 -12.22 -4.48
N GLN A 155 -2.66 -10.97 -4.92
CA GLN A 155 -1.59 -9.98 -5.03
C GLN A 155 -1.02 -9.62 -3.66
N ALA A 156 -1.86 -9.35 -2.67
CA ALA A 156 -1.41 -9.06 -1.30
C ALA A 156 -0.63 -10.22 -0.70
N LYS A 157 -1.10 -11.47 -0.88
CA LYS A 157 -0.36 -12.66 -0.46
C LYS A 157 1.02 -12.75 -1.12
N THR A 158 1.09 -12.44 -2.42
CA THR A 158 2.33 -12.46 -3.18
C THR A 158 3.32 -11.42 -2.66
N ILE A 159 2.88 -10.16 -2.51
CA ILE A 159 3.64 -9.04 -1.95
C ILE A 159 4.18 -9.41 -0.55
N SER A 160 3.29 -9.89 0.32
CA SER A 160 3.64 -10.32 1.68
C SER A 160 4.75 -11.37 1.67
N SER A 161 4.60 -12.43 0.87
CA SER A 161 5.56 -13.53 0.81
C SER A 161 6.93 -13.14 0.24
N LYS A 162 6.96 -12.18 -0.70
CA LYS A 162 8.16 -11.78 -1.42
C LYS A 162 8.96 -10.70 -0.68
N TYR A 163 8.29 -9.75 -0.04
CA TYR A 163 8.92 -8.50 0.37
C TYR A 163 8.88 -8.23 1.88
N ILE A 164 8.04 -8.90 2.65
CA ILE A 164 8.03 -8.74 4.11
C ILE A 164 9.09 -9.67 4.73
N ASP A 165 10.20 -9.08 5.17
CA ASP A 165 11.37 -9.74 5.73
C ASP A 165 12.03 -8.92 6.88
N PRO A 166 11.37 -8.72 8.03
CA PRO A 166 12.02 -8.07 9.17
C PRO A 166 13.27 -8.85 9.65
N PRO A 167 14.38 -8.17 10.00
CA PRO A 167 14.52 -6.73 10.21
C PRO A 167 14.92 -5.92 8.96
N ALA A 168 15.06 -6.54 7.79
CA ALA A 168 15.45 -5.84 6.56
C ALA A 168 14.31 -4.96 6.00
N SER A 169 13.07 -5.37 6.24
CA SER A 169 11.88 -4.59 5.90
C SER A 169 11.08 -4.18 7.13
N THR A 170 10.13 -3.28 6.91
CA THR A 170 8.96 -3.13 7.78
C THR A 170 8.18 -4.42 7.85
N ASP A 171 7.33 -4.47 8.86
CA ASP A 171 6.55 -5.64 9.17
C ASP A 171 5.23 -5.67 8.35
N PHE A 172 5.06 -4.73 7.42
CA PHE A 172 3.97 -4.68 6.45
C PHE A 172 4.49 -4.22 5.08
N ALA A 173 3.63 -4.22 4.06
CA ALA A 173 3.94 -3.67 2.74
C ALA A 173 2.75 -2.88 2.18
N ILE A 174 2.98 -2.10 1.13
CA ILE A 174 1.94 -1.35 0.42
C ILE A 174 1.65 -2.01 -0.92
N LEU A 175 0.36 -2.28 -1.15
CA LEU A 175 -0.22 -2.59 -2.45
C LEU A 175 -0.79 -1.29 -3.04
N TYR A 176 -0.12 -0.77 -4.05
CA TYR A 176 -0.56 0.42 -4.77
C TYR A 176 -1.49 0.04 -5.93
N LEU A 177 -2.66 0.66 -5.99
CA LEU A 177 -3.65 0.47 -7.06
C LEU A 177 -3.67 1.74 -7.91
N PRO A 178 -3.27 1.71 -9.19
CA PRO A 178 -2.95 2.92 -9.96
C PRO A 178 -4.17 3.74 -10.41
N THR A 179 -5.39 3.30 -10.09
CA THR A 179 -6.60 4.06 -10.42
C THR A 179 -7.47 4.22 -9.18
N GLU A 180 -8.04 5.42 -9.03
CA GLU A 180 -8.96 5.71 -7.94
C GLU A 180 -10.21 4.84 -7.95
N GLY A 181 -10.75 4.56 -9.15
CA GLY A 181 -11.92 3.69 -9.26
C GLY A 181 -11.65 2.27 -8.76
N LEU A 182 -10.47 1.70 -9.06
CA LEU A 182 -10.09 0.39 -8.55
C LEU A 182 -9.85 0.43 -7.04
N PHE A 183 -9.16 1.46 -6.54
CA PHE A 183 -8.96 1.64 -5.11
C PHE A 183 -10.30 1.72 -4.36
N ALA A 184 -11.21 2.59 -4.83
CA ALA A 184 -12.55 2.77 -4.30
C ALA A 184 -13.34 1.45 -4.27
N GLU A 185 -13.26 0.65 -5.34
CA GLU A 185 -13.89 -0.66 -5.41
C GLU A 185 -13.32 -1.66 -4.41
N VAL A 186 -12.01 -1.62 -4.13
CA VAL A 186 -11.38 -2.51 -3.14
C VAL A 186 -11.74 -2.11 -1.72
N VAL A 187 -11.79 -0.81 -1.40
CA VAL A 187 -12.12 -0.34 -0.05
C VAL A 187 -13.62 -0.34 0.25
N SER A 188 -14.49 -0.24 -0.77
CA SER A 188 -15.94 -0.33 -0.60
C SER A 188 -16.41 -1.74 -0.24
N ARG A 189 -15.60 -2.75 -0.55
CA ARG A 189 -15.88 -4.16 -0.22
C ARG A 189 -15.71 -4.41 1.27
N ALA A 190 -16.81 -4.81 1.90
CA ALA A 190 -16.87 -5.06 3.33
C ALA A 190 -15.78 -6.04 3.79
N GLY A 191 -14.89 -5.55 4.66
CA GLY A 191 -13.84 -6.35 5.29
C GLY A 191 -12.63 -6.70 4.41
N LEU A 192 -12.63 -6.36 3.11
CA LEU A 192 -11.51 -6.70 2.23
C LEU A 192 -10.22 -6.00 2.67
N ALA A 193 -10.23 -4.67 2.82
CA ALA A 193 -9.04 -3.92 3.25
C ALA A 193 -8.50 -4.43 4.60
N SER A 194 -9.37 -4.65 5.58
CA SER A 194 -9.00 -5.20 6.89
C SER A 194 -8.40 -6.60 6.77
N ARG A 195 -8.92 -7.44 5.87
CA ARG A 195 -8.38 -8.78 5.62
C ARG A 195 -6.99 -8.74 5.02
N LEU A 196 -6.73 -7.87 4.05
CA LEU A 196 -5.39 -7.70 3.45
C LEU A 196 -4.38 -7.26 4.52
N GLN A 197 -4.79 -6.35 5.40
CA GLN A 197 -3.96 -5.89 6.52
C GLN A 197 -3.70 -7.00 7.55
N ASN A 198 -4.74 -7.71 8.00
CA ASN A 198 -4.62 -8.69 9.07
C ASN A 198 -3.98 -10.01 8.62
N ASP A 199 -4.40 -10.54 7.48
CA ASP A 199 -3.99 -11.87 7.01
C ASP A 199 -2.67 -11.81 6.23
N HIS A 200 -2.38 -10.68 5.59
CA HIS A 200 -1.23 -10.53 4.69
C HIS A 200 -0.28 -9.40 5.08
N ARG A 201 -0.63 -8.57 6.07
CA ARG A 201 0.18 -7.41 6.48
C ARG A 201 0.41 -6.46 5.30
N VAL A 202 -0.61 -6.31 4.46
CA VAL A 202 -0.58 -5.44 3.28
C VAL A 202 -1.62 -4.36 3.42
N LEU A 203 -1.18 -3.11 3.31
CA LEU A 203 -2.04 -1.93 3.23
C LEU A 203 -2.30 -1.60 1.76
N VAL A 204 -3.53 -1.19 1.45
CA VAL A 204 -3.90 -0.80 0.08
C VAL A 204 -3.94 0.71 -0.03
N THR A 205 -3.37 1.27 -1.10
CA THR A 205 -3.43 2.71 -1.38
C THR A 205 -3.83 2.97 -2.82
N GLY A 206 -4.49 4.11 -3.05
CA GLY A 206 -4.71 4.69 -4.37
C GLY A 206 -3.82 5.93 -4.60
N PRO A 207 -3.83 6.53 -5.81
CA PRO A 207 -3.08 7.74 -6.17
C PRO A 207 -3.22 8.90 -5.16
N THR A 208 -4.44 9.15 -4.70
CA THR A 208 -4.79 10.27 -3.81
C THR A 208 -4.56 9.96 -2.34
N THR A 209 -4.56 8.69 -1.96
CA THR A 209 -4.30 8.27 -0.56
C THR A 209 -2.80 8.17 -0.28
N LEU A 210 -1.97 8.03 -1.33
CA LEU A 210 -0.51 8.01 -1.20
C LEU A 210 0.08 9.43 -1.06
N MET A 211 -0.63 10.47 -1.53
CA MET A 211 -0.29 11.89 -1.32
C MET A 211 -0.60 12.34 0.10
#